data_AF-A0A8X6X0G6-F1
#
_entry.id   AF-A0A8X6X0G6-F1
#
_cell.length_a   1.000
_cell.length_b   1.000
_cell.length_c   1.000
_cell.angle_alpha   90.00
_cell.angle_beta   90.00
_cell.angle_gamma   90.00
#
_symmetry.space_group_name_H-M   'P 1'
#
loop_
_entity.id
_entity.type
_entity.pdbx_description
1 polymer ?
#
loop_
_entity_poly.entity_id
_entity_poly.type
_entity_poly.pdbx_seq_one_letter_code
_entity_poly.pdbx_strand_id
1 'polypeptide(L)'
;MAGAQSFELLKTKRKSLRTAVTKVVNELEAKLSNSDLNVDRLSELVEILYIKSEPLTLVDQQMEPLFKPEEFDGEFEIAEKYREKVLLCQFRAKKKINDLSKPRVTSPSLQTTLSQSQDEHFRNSDNIRIKVPKYHITRFYGDDASKWLTFWNSFETAVHNNESLNKVDKFNYLKAHLGGSALNTVEGFPISAKAHDEAVELLKNRFANPEILIQAHMNKILSLQFLKNSNDLRSFRKFVDNCNVQLRNLNSLGVSSANYGKILYPMLKLIPSDLVLDYNKLQQKDSGSDIQQLLSFLTQSLTAREQTFTTNKSSFELCNRRQETKSNFSREPRSYKQQNQKQQPKPYCKRTTSGTC
;
A
#
# COMPACT_ATOMS: atom_id res chain seq x y z
N MET A 1 -6.24 -32.14 19.84
CA MET A 1 -6.93 -31.40 20.92
C MET A 1 -6.25 -30.07 21.29
N ALA A 2 -4.92 -29.94 21.23
CA ALA A 2 -4.21 -28.69 21.56
C ALA A 2 -4.53 -27.48 20.64
N GLY A 3 -4.71 -27.69 19.32
CA GLY A 3 -5.00 -26.60 18.38
C GLY A 3 -6.38 -25.93 18.58
N ALA A 4 -7.39 -26.70 19.00
CA ALA A 4 -8.73 -26.17 19.27
C ALA A 4 -8.77 -25.30 20.54
N GLN A 5 -8.05 -25.69 21.59
CA GLN A 5 -7.90 -24.89 22.81
C GLN A 5 -7.15 -23.58 22.55
N SER A 6 -6.14 -23.60 21.67
CA SER A 6 -5.41 -22.39 21.26
C SER A 6 -6.28 -21.42 20.45
N PHE A 7 -7.15 -21.91 19.58
CA PHE A 7 -8.04 -21.06 18.77
C PHE A 7 -9.15 -20.40 19.61
N GLU A 8 -9.73 -21.12 20.56
CA GLU A 8 -10.72 -20.55 21.49
C GLU A 8 -10.12 -19.49 22.43
N LEU A 9 -8.85 -19.66 22.83
CA LEU A 9 -8.12 -18.63 23.56
C LEU A 9 -7.93 -17.36 22.72
N LEU A 10 -7.59 -17.50 21.43
CA LEU A 10 -7.45 -16.38 20.51
C LEU A 10 -8.79 -15.65 20.28
N LYS A 11 -9.90 -16.37 20.13
CA LYS A 11 -11.25 -15.77 20.06
C LYS A 11 -11.57 -14.95 21.31
N THR A 12 -11.26 -15.49 22.48
CA THR A 12 -11.50 -14.82 23.77
C THR A 12 -10.64 -13.55 23.89
N LYS A 13 -9.36 -13.64 23.52
CA LYS A 13 -8.43 -12.51 23.48
C LYS A 13 -8.89 -11.43 22.48
N ARG A 14 -9.25 -11.80 21.24
CA ARG A 14 -9.83 -10.90 20.23
C ARG A 14 -11.05 -10.16 20.76
N LYS A 15 -11.96 -10.87 21.41
CA LYS A 15 -13.17 -10.28 22.03
C LYS A 15 -12.81 -9.24 23.09
N SER A 16 -11.92 -9.58 24.04
CA SER A 16 -11.50 -8.64 25.09
C SER A 16 -10.82 -7.38 24.52
N LEU A 17 -9.97 -7.54 23.51
CA LEU A 17 -9.27 -6.45 22.84
C LEU A 17 -10.24 -5.56 22.07
N ARG A 18 -11.19 -6.13 21.32
CA ARG A 18 -12.27 -5.38 20.66
C ARG A 18 -13.10 -4.60 21.66
N THR A 19 -13.44 -5.17 22.81
CA THR A 19 -14.16 -4.43 23.86
C THR A 19 -13.34 -3.24 24.37
N ALA A 20 -12.04 -3.42 24.62
CA ALA A 20 -11.15 -2.36 25.07
C ALA A 20 -10.99 -1.24 24.01
N VAL A 21 -10.76 -1.61 22.75
CA VAL A 21 -10.64 -0.67 21.62
C VAL A 21 -11.95 0.10 21.40
N THR A 22 -13.09 -0.61 21.42
CA THR A 22 -14.42 0.03 21.23
C THR A 22 -14.72 1.05 22.32
N LYS A 23 -14.32 0.80 23.57
CA LYS A 23 -14.49 1.78 24.66
C LYS A 23 -13.77 3.10 24.35
N VAL A 24 -12.51 3.01 23.90
CA VAL A 24 -11.71 4.19 23.55
C VAL A 24 -12.26 4.89 22.30
N VAL A 25 -12.71 4.14 21.29
CA VAL A 25 -13.39 4.70 20.11
C VAL A 25 -14.64 5.48 20.50
N ASN A 26 -15.50 4.93 21.36
CA ASN A 26 -16.72 5.59 21.80
C ASN A 26 -16.43 6.85 22.63
N GLU A 27 -15.42 6.79 23.52
CA GLU A 27 -14.99 7.95 24.30
C GLU A 27 -14.47 9.06 23.37
N LEU A 28 -13.70 8.69 22.36
CA LEU A 28 -13.14 9.62 21.38
C LEU A 28 -14.22 10.21 20.47
N GLU A 29 -15.19 9.42 20.00
CA GLU A 29 -16.36 9.89 19.23
C GLU A 29 -17.26 10.83 20.05
N ALA A 30 -17.47 10.53 21.33
CA ALA A 30 -18.20 11.40 22.25
C ALA A 30 -17.47 12.73 22.44
N LYS A 31 -16.15 12.71 22.57
CA LYS A 31 -15.34 13.92 22.68
C LYS A 31 -15.35 14.73 21.38
N LEU A 32 -15.29 14.10 20.22
CA LEU A 32 -15.39 14.78 18.93
C LEU A 32 -16.72 15.49 18.69
N SER A 33 -17.79 15.03 19.36
CA SER A 33 -19.13 15.60 19.26
C SER A 33 -19.36 16.80 20.21
N ASN A 34 -18.48 17.02 21.19
CA ASN A 34 -18.62 18.09 22.17
C ASN A 34 -17.84 19.35 21.72
N SER A 35 -18.38 20.54 22.05
CA SER A 35 -17.80 21.83 21.64
C SER A 35 -16.61 22.28 22.49
N ASP A 36 -16.47 21.76 23.71
CA ASP A 36 -15.39 22.09 24.65
C ASP A 36 -14.30 21.02 24.59
N LEU A 37 -13.34 21.23 23.68
CA LEU A 37 -12.37 20.22 23.26
C LEU A 37 -11.02 20.50 23.90
N ASN A 38 -10.64 19.69 24.90
CA ASN A 38 -9.28 19.67 25.41
C ASN A 38 -8.38 18.90 24.42
N VAL A 39 -7.49 19.64 23.76
CA VAL A 39 -6.58 19.12 22.72
C VAL A 39 -5.61 18.07 23.27
N ASP A 40 -5.10 18.26 24.49
CA ASP A 40 -4.16 17.35 25.13
C ASP A 40 -4.82 16.01 25.46
N ARG A 41 -6.05 16.05 25.99
CA ARG A 41 -6.82 14.83 26.29
C ARG A 41 -7.21 14.07 25.03
N LEU A 42 -7.51 14.77 23.94
CA LEU A 42 -7.76 14.17 22.62
C LEU A 42 -6.50 13.50 22.06
N SER A 43 -5.34 14.15 22.20
CA SER A 43 -4.05 13.59 21.78
C SER A 43 -3.70 12.32 22.57
N GLU A 44 -3.92 12.33 23.88
CA GLU A 44 -3.73 11.17 24.75
C GLU A 44 -4.64 9.99 24.33
N LEU A 45 -5.93 10.25 24.10
CA LEU A 45 -6.88 9.21 23.69
C LEU A 45 -6.55 8.60 22.31
N VAL A 46 -6.02 9.40 21.38
CA VAL A 46 -5.55 8.91 20.07
C VAL A 46 -4.36 7.96 20.22
N GLU A 47 -3.40 8.28 21.09
CA GLU A 47 -2.24 7.44 21.35
C GLU A 47 -2.63 6.13 22.05
N ILE A 48 -3.52 6.23 23.04
CA ILE A 48 -4.10 5.05 23.72
C ILE A 48 -4.85 4.15 22.72
N LEU A 49 -5.60 4.73 21.78
CA LEU A 49 -6.31 3.98 20.75
C LEU A 49 -5.33 3.25 19.83
N TYR A 50 -4.22 3.88 19.44
CA TYR A 50 -3.17 3.26 18.63
C TYR A 50 -2.54 2.06 19.36
N ILE A 51 -2.05 2.27 20.58
CA ILE A 51 -1.41 1.23 21.41
C ILE A 51 -2.35 0.04 21.64
N LYS A 52 -3.64 0.28 21.90
CA LYS A 52 -4.62 -0.80 22.13
C LYS A 52 -5.08 -1.51 20.85
N SER A 53 -4.97 -0.86 19.69
CA SER A 53 -5.36 -1.46 18.40
C SER A 53 -4.31 -2.41 17.81
N GLU A 54 -3.03 -2.24 18.16
CA GLU A 54 -1.91 -3.04 17.63
C GLU A 54 -2.00 -4.53 18.04
N PRO A 55 -2.25 -4.87 19.33
CA PRO A 55 -2.44 -6.27 19.73
C PRO A 55 -3.64 -6.94 19.08
N LEU A 56 -4.67 -6.16 18.68
CA LEU A 56 -5.84 -6.70 17.99
C LEU A 56 -5.47 -7.13 16.56
N THR A 57 -4.67 -6.34 15.84
CA THR A 57 -4.14 -6.70 14.51
C THR A 57 -3.29 -7.97 14.58
N LEU A 58 -2.42 -8.10 15.59
CA LEU A 58 -1.62 -9.30 15.77
C LEU A 58 -2.48 -10.55 16.05
N VAL A 59 -3.55 -10.42 16.83
CA VAL A 59 -4.47 -11.53 17.10
C VAL A 59 -5.29 -11.89 15.87
N ASP A 60 -5.76 -10.92 15.09
CA ASP A 60 -6.46 -11.17 13.82
C ASP A 60 -5.56 -11.95 12.84
N GLN A 61 -4.29 -11.58 12.69
CA GLN A 61 -3.30 -12.30 11.86
C GLN A 61 -3.02 -13.73 12.33
N GLN A 62 -2.99 -13.96 13.64
CA GLN A 62 -2.80 -15.30 14.22
C GLN A 62 -4.03 -16.20 14.00
N MET A 63 -5.21 -15.61 13.79
CA MET A 63 -6.46 -16.34 13.56
C MET A 63 -6.71 -16.68 12.09
N GLU A 64 -6.20 -15.88 11.14
CA GLU A 64 -6.32 -16.11 9.69
C GLU A 64 -6.06 -17.57 9.25
N PRO A 65 -4.94 -18.23 9.64
CA PRO A 65 -4.66 -19.60 9.20
C PRO A 65 -5.50 -20.67 9.92
N LEU A 66 -6.29 -20.30 10.92
CA LEU A 66 -7.08 -21.20 11.76
C LEU A 66 -8.56 -21.24 11.37
N PHE A 67 -9.00 -20.34 10.47
CA PHE A 67 -10.37 -20.35 9.95
C PHE A 67 -10.58 -21.46 8.92
N LYS A 68 -11.80 -22.01 8.90
CA LYS A 68 -12.24 -22.88 7.81
C LYS A 68 -12.47 -22.04 6.54
N PRO A 69 -12.21 -22.58 5.34
CA PRO A 69 -12.38 -21.84 4.09
C PRO A 69 -13.76 -21.21 3.90
N GLU A 70 -14.81 -21.85 4.40
CA GLU A 70 -16.20 -21.39 4.26
C GLU A 70 -16.55 -20.20 5.18
N GLU A 71 -15.78 -20.02 6.26
CA GLU A 71 -16.01 -18.97 7.28
C GLU A 71 -15.01 -17.81 7.15
N PHE A 72 -13.89 -18.02 6.44
CA PHE A 72 -12.79 -17.08 6.30
C PHE A 72 -13.23 -15.74 5.70
N ASP A 73 -13.93 -15.76 4.56
CA ASP A 73 -14.31 -14.53 3.84
C ASP A 73 -15.18 -13.61 4.71
N GLY A 74 -16.14 -14.18 5.45
CA GLY A 74 -17.02 -13.43 6.34
C GLY A 74 -16.29 -12.87 7.57
N GLU A 75 -15.45 -13.68 8.21
CA GLU A 75 -14.68 -13.25 9.39
C GLU A 75 -13.60 -12.21 9.05
N PHE A 76 -13.01 -12.32 7.86
CA PHE A 76 -12.07 -11.34 7.30
C PHE A 76 -12.77 -10.02 7.01
N GLU A 77 -13.94 -10.04 6.35
CA GLU A 77 -14.70 -8.81 6.07
C GLU A 77 -15.14 -8.09 7.35
N ILE A 78 -15.55 -8.84 8.39
CA ILE A 78 -15.90 -8.27 9.70
C ILE A 78 -14.67 -7.65 10.38
N ALA A 79 -13.51 -8.30 10.31
CA ALA A 79 -12.26 -7.78 10.87
C ALA A 79 -11.84 -6.47 10.18
N GLU A 80 -11.88 -6.45 8.85
CA GLU A 80 -11.50 -5.29 8.05
C GLU A 80 -12.43 -4.10 8.25
N LYS A 81 -13.75 -4.32 8.28
CA LYS A 81 -14.71 -3.25 8.60
C LYS A 81 -14.46 -2.64 9.97
N TYR A 82 -14.12 -3.46 10.96
CA TYR A 82 -13.81 -2.97 12.31
C TYR A 82 -12.48 -2.19 12.33
N ARG A 83 -11.45 -2.67 11.62
CA ARG A 83 -10.15 -1.99 11.47
C ARG A 83 -10.31 -0.63 10.79
N GLU A 84 -11.10 -0.57 9.72
CA GLU A 84 -11.42 0.68 9.02
C GLU A 84 -12.12 1.68 9.93
N LYS A 85 -13.08 1.23 10.76
CA LYS A 85 -13.74 2.09 11.75
C LYS A 85 -12.74 2.73 12.73
N VAL A 86 -11.80 1.93 13.25
CA VAL A 86 -10.76 2.42 14.19
C VAL A 86 -9.85 3.45 13.50
N LEU A 87 -9.40 3.17 12.28
CA LEU A 87 -8.54 4.07 11.50
C LEU A 87 -9.25 5.40 11.19
N LEU A 88 -10.52 5.34 10.78
CA LEU A 88 -11.31 6.53 10.49
C LEU A 88 -11.50 7.40 11.73
N CYS A 89 -11.74 6.77 12.89
CA CYS A 89 -11.85 7.45 14.17
C CYS A 89 -10.53 8.16 14.54
N GLN A 90 -9.39 7.48 14.44
CA GLN A 90 -8.06 8.07 14.65
C GLN A 90 -7.80 9.25 13.71
N PHE A 91 -8.10 9.10 12.42
CA PHE A 91 -7.89 10.15 11.43
C PHE A 91 -8.73 11.40 11.75
N ARG A 92 -10.02 11.22 12.09
CA ARG A 92 -10.91 12.32 12.48
C ARG A 92 -10.39 13.06 13.71
N ALA A 93 -9.91 12.34 14.72
CA ALA A 93 -9.33 12.95 15.91
C ALA A 93 -8.03 13.71 15.63
N LYS A 94 -7.09 13.11 14.89
CA LYS A 94 -5.84 13.76 14.48
C LYS A 94 -6.12 15.04 13.66
N LYS A 95 -7.09 14.99 12.75
CA LYS A 95 -7.52 16.16 11.98
C LYS A 95 -8.07 17.26 12.90
N LYS A 96 -8.93 16.91 13.86
CA LYS A 96 -9.51 17.87 14.81
C LYS A 96 -8.46 18.49 15.73
N ILE A 97 -7.49 17.70 16.22
CA ILE A 97 -6.34 18.18 16.98
C ILE A 97 -5.54 19.20 16.15
N ASN A 98 -5.25 18.87 14.89
CA ASN A 98 -4.55 19.78 13.98
C ASN A 98 -5.33 21.08 13.75
N ASP A 99 -6.64 21.01 13.58
CA ASP A 99 -7.49 22.20 13.36
C ASP A 99 -7.59 23.09 14.62
N LEU A 100 -7.59 22.50 15.82
CA LEU A 100 -7.61 23.23 17.10
C LEU A 100 -6.23 23.76 17.52
N SER A 101 -5.14 23.12 17.08
CA SER A 101 -3.76 23.54 17.37
C SER A 101 -3.28 24.75 16.53
N LYS A 102 -4.08 25.20 15.54
CA LYS A 102 -3.85 26.44 14.80
C LYS A 102 -4.30 27.63 15.67
N PRO A 103 -3.49 28.68 15.91
CA PRO A 103 -3.98 29.87 16.59
C PRO A 103 -5.11 30.51 15.75
N ARG A 104 -6.26 30.73 16.41
CA ARG A 104 -7.47 31.33 15.86
C ARG A 104 -7.16 32.78 15.47
N VAL A 105 -6.94 33.05 14.18
CA VAL A 105 -7.01 34.41 13.64
C VAL A 105 -8.49 34.81 13.73
N THR A 106 -8.84 35.58 14.75
CA THR A 106 -10.17 36.18 14.86
C THR A 106 -10.22 37.37 13.91
N SER A 107 -10.81 37.20 12.73
CA SER A 107 -11.25 38.31 11.91
C SER A 107 -12.69 38.66 12.27
N PRO A 108 -12.98 39.94 12.56
CA PRO A 108 -14.27 40.52 12.23
C PRO A 108 -14.15 41.50 11.05
N SER A 109 -15.26 41.59 10.33
CA SER A 109 -15.54 42.21 9.04
C SER A 109 -15.19 43.70 8.86
N LEU A 110 -14.90 44.01 7.58
CA LEU A 110 -15.31 45.17 6.76
C LEU A 110 -15.46 46.54 7.45
N GLN A 111 -14.55 47.46 7.12
CA GLN A 111 -14.90 48.83 6.68
C GLN A 111 -13.75 49.46 5.90
N THR A 112 -14.11 50.01 4.74
CA THR A 112 -13.31 50.86 3.85
C THR A 112 -13.05 52.22 4.49
N THR A 113 -11.80 52.71 4.47
CA THR A 113 -11.38 54.07 4.02
C THR A 113 -9.85 54.24 4.11
N LEU A 114 -9.28 54.88 3.09
CA LEU A 114 -7.87 55.30 2.99
C LEU A 114 -7.56 56.44 3.98
N SER A 115 -6.35 56.47 4.55
CA SER A 115 -5.33 57.53 4.31
C SER A 115 -4.18 57.55 5.35
N GLN A 116 -2.95 57.69 4.83
CA GLN A 116 -1.73 58.27 5.44
C GLN A 116 -1.05 57.48 6.59
N SER A 117 0.28 57.37 6.75
CA SER A 117 1.50 57.66 5.99
C SER A 117 2.69 57.33 6.93
N GLN A 118 3.84 56.90 6.38
CA GLN A 118 5.19 56.87 7.03
C GLN A 118 5.36 55.84 8.17
N ASP A 119 6.48 55.16 8.40
CA ASP A 119 7.79 55.06 7.78
C ASP A 119 8.51 53.82 8.40
N GLU A 120 9.53 53.32 7.72
CA GLU A 120 10.71 52.61 8.25
C GLU A 120 10.59 51.16 8.82
N HIS A 121 11.06 50.22 7.99
CA HIS A 121 12.03 49.16 8.30
C HIS A 121 11.87 48.28 9.57
N PHE A 122 11.30 47.08 9.38
CA PHE A 122 12.02 45.84 9.75
C PHE A 122 11.62 44.69 8.82
N ARG A 123 12.57 44.24 7.99
CA ARG A 123 12.47 42.99 7.26
C ARG A 123 12.49 41.84 8.27
N ASN A 124 11.34 41.46 8.81
CA ASN A 124 11.16 40.08 9.24
C ASN A 124 10.58 39.33 8.05
N SER A 125 11.51 38.81 7.24
CA SER A 125 11.21 37.60 6.48
C SER A 125 10.98 36.52 7.52
N ASP A 126 9.76 36.47 8.05
CA ASP A 126 9.28 35.33 8.80
C ASP A 126 9.24 34.19 7.80
N ASN A 127 10.38 33.49 7.73
CA ASN A 127 10.51 32.19 7.13
C ASN A 127 9.27 31.41 7.52
N ILE A 128 8.35 31.25 6.56
CA ILE A 128 7.24 30.32 6.67
C ILE A 128 7.91 28.96 6.86
N ARG A 129 8.16 28.60 8.12
CA ARG A 129 8.59 27.26 8.52
C ARG A 129 7.35 26.41 8.30
N ILE A 130 7.17 25.99 7.06
CA ILE A 130 6.34 24.85 6.71
C ILE A 130 6.72 23.77 7.73
N LYS A 131 5.85 23.48 8.69
CA LYS A 131 6.04 22.36 9.62
C LYS A 131 5.81 21.10 8.79
N VAL A 132 6.86 20.71 8.06
CA VAL A 132 7.00 19.41 7.45
C VAL A 132 6.81 18.38 8.57
N PRO A 133 6.04 17.31 8.36
CA PRO A 133 5.98 16.20 9.31
C PRO A 133 7.41 15.85 9.75
N LYS A 134 7.63 15.73 11.07
CA LYS A 134 8.96 15.44 11.60
C LYS A 134 9.48 14.18 10.90
N TYR A 135 10.64 14.29 10.28
CA TYR A 135 11.26 13.23 9.51
C TYR A 135 11.47 12.00 10.41
N HIS A 136 10.81 10.88 10.12
CA HIS A 136 10.91 9.65 10.88
C HIS A 136 11.98 8.74 10.25
N ILE A 137 13.05 8.48 10.98
CA ILE A 137 14.04 7.47 10.60
C ILE A 137 13.41 6.09 10.83
N THR A 138 13.38 5.26 9.80
CA THR A 138 12.88 3.89 9.93
C THR A 138 13.92 3.03 10.66
N ARG A 139 13.47 2.16 11.56
CA ARG A 139 14.37 1.27 12.32
C ARG A 139 15.04 0.24 11.40
N PHE A 140 16.34 0.00 11.60
CA PHE A 140 17.10 -1.00 10.86
C PHE A 140 17.42 -2.22 11.73
N TYR A 141 17.03 -3.41 11.27
CA TYR A 141 17.15 -4.67 12.03
C TYR A 141 18.35 -5.53 11.64
N GLY A 142 19.00 -5.24 10.50
CA GLY A 142 20.14 -6.04 9.99
C GLY A 142 19.76 -7.37 9.36
N ASP A 143 18.47 -7.60 9.08
CA ASP A 143 17.91 -8.77 8.38
C ASP A 143 18.10 -8.68 6.85
N ASP A 144 17.89 -7.47 6.31
CA ASP A 144 17.96 -7.19 4.88
C ASP A 144 18.98 -6.10 4.59
N ALA A 145 20.16 -6.50 4.14
CA ALA A 145 21.27 -5.58 3.83
C ALA A 145 20.86 -4.51 2.81
N SER A 146 19.95 -4.79 1.87
CA SER A 146 19.53 -3.80 0.87
C SER A 146 18.81 -2.58 1.46
N LYS A 147 18.30 -2.67 2.70
CA LYS A 147 17.68 -1.54 3.41
C LYS A 147 18.71 -0.62 4.04
N TRP A 148 19.98 -1.04 4.11
CA TRP A 148 21.06 -0.29 4.76
C TRP A 148 21.21 1.12 4.18
N LEU A 149 21.27 1.28 2.86
CA LEU A 149 21.45 2.58 2.21
C LEU A 149 20.32 3.55 2.58
N THR A 150 19.07 3.09 2.50
CA THR A 150 17.90 3.90 2.87
C THR A 150 17.98 4.34 4.33
N PHE A 151 18.31 3.42 5.24
CA PHE A 151 18.47 3.72 6.65
C PHE A 151 19.61 4.71 6.89
N TRP A 152 20.81 4.40 6.37
CA TRP A 152 22.01 5.19 6.60
C TRP A 152 21.85 6.60 6.07
N ASN A 153 21.36 6.80 4.84
CA ASN A 153 21.13 8.13 4.28
C ASN A 153 20.15 8.95 5.13
N SER A 154 19.12 8.29 5.67
CA SER A 154 18.13 8.92 6.55
C SER A 154 18.73 9.33 7.89
N PHE A 155 19.47 8.41 8.53
CA PHE A 155 20.15 8.64 9.79
C PHE A 155 21.25 9.69 9.65
N GLU A 156 22.00 9.63 8.56
CA GLU A 156 23.12 10.51 8.27
C GLU A 156 22.65 11.96 8.15
N THR A 157 21.59 12.18 7.38
CA THR A 157 20.99 13.50 7.18
C THR A 157 20.36 14.05 8.46
N ALA A 158 19.64 13.22 9.22
CA ALA A 158 18.85 13.70 10.36
C ALA A 158 19.65 13.80 11.67
N VAL A 159 20.65 12.93 11.87
CA VAL A 159 21.36 12.76 13.15
C VAL A 159 22.86 12.90 12.98
N HIS A 160 23.49 12.15 12.07
CA HIS A 160 24.97 12.12 11.97
C HIS A 160 25.56 13.48 11.62
N ASN A 161 25.00 14.15 10.61
CA ASN A 161 25.44 15.46 10.12
C ASN A 161 24.85 16.63 10.90
N ASN A 162 24.01 16.37 11.90
CA ASN A 162 23.42 17.42 12.72
C ASN A 162 24.46 17.94 13.73
N GLU A 163 24.93 19.18 13.54
CA GLU A 163 25.91 19.84 14.41
C GLU A 163 25.33 20.22 15.78
N SER A 164 24.00 20.30 15.92
CA SER A 164 23.34 20.63 17.19
C SER A 164 23.33 19.46 18.18
N LEU A 165 23.67 18.25 17.75
CA LEU A 165 23.73 17.06 18.59
C LEU A 165 25.18 16.71 18.92
N ASN A 166 25.46 16.40 20.18
CA ASN A 166 26.76 15.85 20.56
C ASN A 166 26.87 14.36 20.14
N LYS A 167 28.09 13.82 20.08
CA LYS A 167 28.33 12.42 19.65
C LYS A 167 27.67 11.38 20.56
N VAL A 168 27.50 11.68 21.85
CA VAL A 168 26.87 10.77 22.81
C VAL A 168 25.37 10.65 22.52
N ASP A 169 24.70 11.77 22.26
CA ASP A 169 23.30 11.81 21.86
C ASP A 169 23.10 11.14 20.50
N LYS A 170 24.00 11.39 19.54
CA LYS A 170 24.00 10.68 18.24
C LYS A 170 24.07 9.17 18.42
N PHE A 171 24.87 8.69 19.37
CA PHE A 171 24.97 7.25 19.65
C PHE A 171 23.70 6.69 20.31
N ASN A 172 23.08 7.43 21.23
CA ASN A 172 21.78 7.05 21.79
C ASN A 172 20.70 6.97 20.71
N TYR A 173 20.66 7.95 19.80
CA TYR A 173 19.78 7.92 18.64
C TYR A 173 20.08 6.74 17.71
N LEU A 174 21.35 6.43 17.47
CA LEU A 174 21.75 5.27 16.68
C LEU A 174 21.19 3.99 17.28
N LYS A 175 21.47 3.72 18.57
CA LYS A 175 20.95 2.52 19.27
C LYS A 175 19.42 2.45 19.26
N ALA A 176 18.73 3.58 19.41
CA ALA A 176 17.27 3.63 19.37
C ALA A 176 16.70 3.21 17.99
N HIS A 177 17.39 3.55 16.90
CA HIS A 177 16.96 3.24 15.54
C HIS A 177 17.55 1.94 14.99
N LEU A 178 18.29 1.18 15.81
CA LEU A 178 18.76 -0.16 15.49
C LEU A 178 17.91 -1.21 16.23
N GLY A 179 17.75 -2.37 15.62
CA GLY A 179 17.13 -3.55 16.22
C GLY A 179 17.83 -4.82 15.74
N GLY A 180 17.41 -5.98 16.28
CA GLY A 180 17.87 -7.30 15.82
C GLY A 180 19.39 -7.44 15.73
N SER A 181 19.87 -8.00 14.62
CA SER A 181 21.30 -8.23 14.36
C SER A 181 22.13 -6.94 14.34
N ALA A 182 21.53 -5.84 13.85
CA ALA A 182 22.22 -4.56 13.80
C ALA A 182 22.45 -3.96 15.20
N LEU A 183 21.48 -4.09 16.11
CA LEU A 183 21.65 -3.66 17.50
C LEU A 183 22.68 -4.52 18.24
N ASN A 184 22.64 -5.84 18.06
CA ASN A 184 23.59 -6.78 18.67
C ASN A 184 25.04 -6.47 18.26
N THR A 185 25.25 -5.89 17.08
CA THR A 185 26.58 -5.47 16.60
C THR A 185 27.18 -4.35 17.46
N VAL A 186 26.34 -3.50 18.05
CA VAL A 186 26.77 -2.31 18.79
C VAL A 186 26.44 -2.35 20.29
N GLU A 187 25.83 -3.44 20.76
CA GLU A 187 25.35 -3.58 22.14
C GLU A 187 26.50 -3.55 23.16
N GLY A 188 27.65 -4.13 22.82
CA GLY A 188 28.85 -4.21 23.68
C GLY A 188 29.61 -2.90 23.85
N PHE A 189 29.24 -1.83 23.15
CA PHE A 189 29.93 -0.54 23.25
C PHE A 189 29.37 0.31 24.41
N PRO A 190 30.26 0.93 25.22
CA PRO A 190 29.83 1.90 26.22
C PRO A 190 29.29 3.17 25.54
N ILE A 191 28.30 3.81 26.14
CA ILE A 191 27.72 5.06 25.61
C ILE A 191 28.76 6.19 25.74
N SER A 192 29.54 6.43 24.69
CA SER A 192 30.61 7.42 24.66
C SER A 192 30.85 7.98 23.25
N ALA A 193 31.47 9.15 23.16
CA ALA A 193 31.75 9.81 21.88
C ALA A 193 32.71 9.00 20.97
N LYS A 194 33.69 8.31 21.56
CA LYS A 194 34.63 7.44 20.83
C LYS A 194 33.92 6.19 20.28
N ALA A 195 33.09 5.58 21.13
CA ALA A 195 32.33 4.39 20.77
C ALA A 195 31.31 4.64 19.65
N HIS A 196 30.79 5.87 19.50
CA HIS A 196 29.94 6.23 18.36
C HIS A 196 30.63 5.98 17.02
N ASP A 197 31.86 6.49 16.87
CA ASP A 197 32.58 6.42 15.60
C ASP A 197 32.98 4.97 15.28
N GLU A 198 33.47 4.24 16.29
CA GLU A 198 33.78 2.81 16.19
C GLU A 198 32.54 1.96 15.85
N ALA A 199 31.39 2.27 16.46
CA ALA A 199 30.14 1.56 16.18
C ALA A 199 29.62 1.83 14.76
N VAL A 200 29.70 3.08 14.29
CA VAL A 200 29.33 3.45 12.91
C VAL A 200 30.21 2.72 11.90
N GLU A 201 31.53 2.70 12.13
CA GLU A 201 32.47 1.99 11.27
C GLU A 201 32.18 0.49 11.23
N LEU A 202 31.94 -0.13 12.38
CA LEU A 202 31.60 -1.55 12.48
C LEU A 202 30.30 -1.88 11.72
N LEU A 203 29.27 -1.04 11.84
CA LEU A 203 28.02 -1.19 11.10
C LEU A 203 28.23 -1.03 9.60
N LYS A 204 29.03 -0.06 9.17
CA LYS A 204 29.37 0.14 7.75
C LYS A 204 30.12 -1.08 7.20
N ASN A 205 31.12 -1.58 7.91
CA ASN A 205 31.89 -2.75 7.49
C ASN A 205 30.99 -3.99 7.34
N ARG A 206 30.02 -4.17 8.24
CA ARG A 206 29.12 -5.33 8.23
C ARG A 206 27.97 -5.24 7.23
N PHE A 207 27.34 -4.07 7.11
CA PHE A 207 26.08 -3.90 6.37
C PHE A 207 26.19 -2.99 5.12
N ALA A 208 27.23 -2.16 5.03
CA ALA A 208 27.49 -1.29 3.88
C ALA A 208 28.47 -1.87 2.86
N ASN A 209 28.88 -3.14 3.00
CA ASN A 209 29.78 -3.76 2.04
C ASN A 209 29.11 -3.79 0.64
N PRO A 210 29.70 -3.14 -0.38
CA PRO A 210 29.09 -3.02 -1.69
C PRO A 210 28.81 -4.39 -2.32
N GLU A 211 29.67 -5.39 -2.11
CA GLU A 211 29.45 -6.74 -2.66
C GLU A 211 28.21 -7.42 -2.06
N ILE A 212 28.03 -7.30 -0.73
CA ILE A 212 26.86 -7.83 -0.03
C ILE A 212 25.58 -7.12 -0.51
N LEU A 213 25.64 -5.80 -0.69
CA LEU A 213 24.51 -5.02 -1.19
C LEU A 213 24.15 -5.41 -2.62
N ILE A 214 25.15 -5.53 -3.51
CA ILE A 214 24.97 -6.00 -4.88
C ILE A 214 24.32 -7.38 -4.87
N GLN A 215 24.88 -8.34 -4.12
CA GLN A 215 24.35 -9.69 -4.04
C GLN A 215 22.91 -9.71 -3.51
N ALA A 216 22.59 -8.91 -2.49
CA ALA A 216 21.23 -8.80 -1.95
C ALA A 216 20.24 -8.30 -3.02
N HIS A 217 20.59 -7.26 -3.78
CA HIS A 217 19.75 -6.77 -4.87
C HIS A 217 19.64 -7.78 -6.03
N MET A 218 20.72 -8.48 -6.37
CA MET A 218 20.69 -9.54 -7.39
C MET A 218 19.76 -10.68 -6.98
N ASN A 219 19.89 -11.17 -5.74
CA ASN A 219 19.04 -12.22 -5.21
C ASN A 219 17.58 -11.80 -5.22
N LYS A 220 17.26 -10.53 -4.89
CA LYS A 220 15.90 -10.01 -4.97
C LYS A 220 15.31 -10.04 -6.38
N ILE A 221 16.12 -9.78 -7.42
CA ILE A 221 15.69 -9.90 -8.83
C ILE A 221 15.43 -11.37 -9.17
N LEU A 222 16.35 -12.26 -8.79
CA LEU A 222 16.27 -13.69 -9.10
C LEU A 222 15.16 -14.41 -8.31
N SER A 223 14.78 -13.89 -7.14
CA SER A 223 13.71 -14.41 -6.30
C SER A 223 12.33 -13.83 -6.63
N LEU A 224 12.22 -12.97 -7.67
CA LEU A 224 10.91 -12.46 -8.09
C LEU A 224 10.02 -13.62 -8.53
N GLN A 225 8.74 -13.54 -8.17
CA GLN A 225 7.78 -14.55 -8.58
C GLN A 225 7.54 -14.48 -10.08
N PHE A 226 7.41 -15.66 -10.69
CA PHE A 226 7.01 -15.79 -12.09
C PHE A 226 5.69 -15.04 -12.33
N LEU A 227 5.70 -14.14 -13.30
CA LEU A 227 4.50 -13.45 -13.74
C LEU A 227 3.60 -14.47 -14.45
N LYS A 228 2.52 -14.90 -13.80
CA LYS A 228 1.67 -15.99 -14.31
C LYS A 228 0.86 -15.62 -15.55
N ASN A 229 0.39 -14.38 -15.61
CA ASN A 229 -0.52 -13.91 -16.64
C ASN A 229 -0.15 -12.48 -17.06
N SER A 230 0.07 -12.26 -18.35
CA SER A 230 0.38 -10.94 -18.92
C SER A 230 -0.82 -9.98 -18.91
N ASN A 231 -2.04 -10.50 -18.75
CA ASN A 231 -3.26 -9.70 -18.65
C ASN A 231 -3.62 -9.32 -17.20
N ASP A 232 -2.95 -9.88 -16.19
CA ASP A 232 -3.07 -9.39 -14.81
C ASP A 232 -2.20 -8.13 -14.65
N LEU A 233 -2.79 -6.98 -14.97
CA LEU A 233 -2.13 -5.68 -14.97
C LEU A 233 -1.55 -5.32 -13.59
N ARG A 234 -2.20 -5.76 -12.50
CA ARG A 234 -1.73 -5.46 -11.14
C ARG A 234 -0.45 -6.22 -10.83
N SER A 235 -0.42 -7.52 -11.12
CA SER A 235 0.78 -8.34 -10.91
C SER A 235 1.89 -7.96 -11.87
N PHE A 236 1.56 -7.65 -13.13
CA PHE A 236 2.54 -7.20 -14.12
C PHE A 236 3.18 -5.86 -13.71
N ARG A 237 2.39 -4.88 -13.27
CA ARG A 237 2.92 -3.61 -12.76
C ARG A 237 3.87 -3.81 -11.57
N LYS A 238 3.44 -4.60 -10.58
CA LYS A 238 4.30 -4.95 -9.42
C LYS A 238 5.60 -5.61 -9.84
N PHE A 239 5.57 -6.51 -10.83
CA PHE A 239 6.76 -7.16 -11.35
C PHE A 239 7.74 -6.15 -11.96
N VAL A 240 7.26 -5.28 -12.85
CA VAL A 240 8.08 -4.25 -13.51
C VAL A 240 8.64 -3.24 -12.50
N ASP A 241 7.82 -2.78 -11.57
CA ASP A 241 8.25 -1.84 -10.52
C ASP A 241 9.36 -2.45 -9.66
N ASN A 242 9.22 -3.71 -9.22
CA ASN A 242 10.23 -4.39 -8.43
C ASN A 242 11.55 -4.54 -9.20
N CYS A 243 11.50 -4.91 -10.48
CA CYS A 243 12.69 -4.99 -11.33
C CYS A 243 13.40 -3.64 -11.43
N ASN A 244 12.65 -2.58 -11.73
CA ASN A 244 13.17 -1.21 -11.85
C ASN A 244 13.81 -0.71 -10.54
N VAL A 245 13.18 -0.98 -9.40
CA VAL A 245 13.71 -0.60 -8.08
C VAL A 245 15.06 -1.27 -7.83
N GLN A 246 15.17 -2.59 -8.02
CA GLN A 246 16.43 -3.29 -7.78
C GLN A 246 17.52 -2.82 -8.75
N LEU A 247 17.18 -2.59 -10.02
CA LEU A 247 18.14 -2.13 -11.03
C LEU A 247 18.65 -0.72 -10.75
N ARG A 248 17.77 0.17 -10.29
CA ARG A 248 18.15 1.52 -9.86
C ARG A 248 19.10 1.47 -8.66
N ASN A 249 18.86 0.57 -7.70
CA ASN A 249 19.75 0.39 -6.55
C ASN A 249 21.12 -0.14 -6.98
N LEU A 250 21.17 -1.11 -7.90
CA LEU A 250 22.42 -1.61 -8.48
C LEU A 250 23.21 -0.52 -9.21
N ASN A 251 22.53 0.32 -9.99
CA ASN A 251 23.16 1.47 -10.63
C ASN A 251 23.71 2.47 -9.61
N SER A 252 22.99 2.71 -8.51
CA SER A 252 23.45 3.61 -7.43
C SER A 252 24.68 3.08 -6.68
N LEU A 253 24.91 1.76 -6.73
CA LEU A 253 26.10 1.09 -6.20
C LEU A 253 27.28 1.09 -7.20
N GLY A 254 27.14 1.73 -8.37
CA GLY A 254 28.17 1.80 -9.39
C GLY A 254 28.30 0.56 -10.29
N VAL A 255 27.34 -0.37 -10.23
CA VAL A 255 27.34 -1.52 -11.13
C VAL A 255 26.85 -1.11 -12.51
N SER A 256 27.67 -1.31 -13.54
CA SER A 256 27.30 -1.01 -14.93
C SER A 256 26.29 -2.02 -15.50
N SER A 257 25.52 -1.59 -16.49
CA SER A 257 24.56 -2.48 -17.17
C SER A 257 25.19 -3.70 -17.84
N ALA A 258 26.43 -3.57 -18.29
CA ALA A 258 27.20 -4.67 -18.81
C ALA A 258 27.42 -5.80 -17.78
N ASN A 259 27.61 -5.45 -16.50
CA ASN A 259 27.92 -6.43 -15.46
C ASN A 259 26.70 -7.26 -15.04
N TYR A 260 25.52 -6.63 -15.03
CA TYR A 260 24.27 -7.32 -14.73
C TYR A 260 23.54 -7.82 -15.97
N GLY A 261 24.01 -7.54 -17.19
CA GLY A 261 23.44 -8.03 -18.46
C GLY A 261 23.22 -9.54 -18.49
N LYS A 262 24.04 -10.32 -17.77
CA LYS A 262 23.88 -11.78 -17.63
C LYS A 262 22.57 -12.22 -16.94
N ILE A 263 21.90 -11.32 -16.23
CA ILE A 263 20.61 -11.58 -15.55
C ILE A 263 19.43 -11.51 -16.53
N LEU A 264 19.66 -11.04 -17.76
CA LEU A 264 18.63 -10.96 -18.81
C LEU A 264 17.93 -12.31 -19.00
N TYR A 265 18.70 -13.38 -19.18
CA TYR A 265 18.14 -14.71 -19.41
C TYR A 265 17.37 -15.27 -18.20
N PRO A 266 17.88 -15.18 -16.95
CA PRO A 266 17.07 -15.45 -15.77
C PRO A 266 15.76 -14.66 -15.73
N MET A 267 15.79 -13.36 -16.06
CA MET A 267 14.59 -12.52 -16.06
C MET A 267 13.58 -12.94 -17.15
N LEU A 268 14.06 -13.34 -18.34
CA LEU A 268 13.21 -13.87 -19.40
C LEU A 268 12.46 -15.15 -18.98
N LYS A 269 13.03 -15.96 -18.06
CA LYS A 269 12.34 -17.13 -17.48
C LYS A 269 11.25 -16.76 -16.48
N LEU A 270 11.26 -15.53 -15.95
CA LEU A 270 10.29 -15.05 -14.96
C LEU A 270 9.06 -14.41 -15.60
N ILE A 271 9.03 -14.25 -16.93
CA ILE A 271 7.92 -13.66 -17.67
C ILE A 271 7.20 -14.70 -18.57
N PRO A 272 5.90 -14.49 -18.85
CA PRO A 272 5.12 -15.30 -19.78
C PRO A 272 5.72 -15.43 -21.18
N SER A 273 5.51 -16.59 -21.82
CA SER A 273 6.04 -16.89 -23.16
C SER A 273 5.54 -15.95 -24.26
N ASP A 274 4.35 -15.39 -24.14
CA ASP A 274 3.82 -14.39 -25.08
C ASP A 274 4.67 -13.11 -25.06
N LEU A 275 5.03 -12.62 -23.87
CA LEU A 275 5.90 -11.45 -23.73
C LEU A 275 7.33 -11.73 -24.20
N VAL A 276 7.87 -12.93 -23.94
CA VAL A 276 9.19 -13.33 -24.45
C VAL A 276 9.20 -13.36 -25.98
N LEU A 277 8.16 -13.93 -26.59
CA LEU A 277 8.02 -14.02 -28.04
C LEU A 277 7.91 -12.63 -28.69
N ASP A 278 7.11 -11.74 -28.11
CA ASP A 278 6.99 -10.36 -28.59
C ASP A 278 8.28 -9.56 -28.42
N TYR A 279 9.00 -9.75 -27.31
CA TYR A 279 10.32 -9.17 -27.11
C TYR A 279 11.33 -9.65 -28.17
N ASN A 280 11.40 -10.97 -28.40
CA ASN A 280 12.33 -11.56 -29.37
C ASN A 280 12.04 -11.11 -30.81
N LYS A 281 10.77 -10.85 -31.17
CA LYS A 281 10.42 -10.26 -32.48
C LYS A 281 11.02 -8.86 -32.67
N LEU A 282 11.06 -8.05 -31.61
CA LEU A 282 11.61 -6.70 -31.64
C LEU A 282 13.14 -6.68 -31.68
N GLN A 283 13.79 -7.68 -31.08
CA GLN A 283 15.24 -7.80 -30.96
C GLN A 283 15.95 -8.21 -32.26
N GLN A 284 15.24 -8.65 -33.31
CA GLN A 284 15.87 -9.02 -34.59
C GLN A 284 16.50 -7.84 -35.36
N LYS A 285 16.49 -6.63 -34.81
CA LYS A 285 17.15 -5.43 -35.35
C LYS A 285 18.43 -5.10 -34.57
N ASP A 286 19.49 -5.86 -34.81
CA ASP A 286 20.94 -5.55 -34.69
C ASP A 286 21.50 -4.79 -33.46
N SER A 287 20.73 -4.65 -32.39
CA SER A 287 21.17 -4.02 -31.14
C SER A 287 21.35 -5.12 -30.10
N GLY A 288 22.55 -5.24 -29.53
CA GLY A 288 22.82 -6.21 -28.47
C GLY A 288 21.74 -6.17 -27.38
N SER A 289 21.33 -7.34 -26.91
CA SER A 289 20.26 -7.48 -25.95
C SER A 289 20.69 -6.96 -24.57
N ASP A 290 20.01 -5.89 -24.11
CA ASP A 290 20.25 -5.28 -22.81
C ASP A 290 19.00 -5.40 -21.92
N ILE A 291 19.23 -5.51 -20.61
CA ILE A 291 18.17 -5.55 -19.60
C ILE A 291 17.36 -4.25 -19.60
N GLN A 292 17.99 -3.11 -19.89
CA GLN A 292 17.27 -1.85 -20.01
C GLN A 292 16.26 -1.90 -21.16
N GLN A 293 16.62 -2.52 -22.29
CA GLN A 293 15.71 -2.70 -23.43
C GLN A 293 14.56 -3.65 -23.08
N LEU A 294 14.82 -4.73 -22.33
CA LEU A 294 13.77 -5.62 -21.84
C LEU A 294 12.79 -4.86 -20.93
N LEU A 295 13.29 -4.06 -19.99
CA LEU A 295 12.43 -3.30 -19.08
C LEU A 295 11.65 -2.19 -19.79
N SER A 296 12.24 -1.50 -20.77
CA SER A 296 11.51 -0.54 -21.60
C SER A 296 10.39 -1.23 -22.39
N PHE A 297 10.67 -2.41 -22.96
CA PHE A 297 9.67 -3.21 -23.65
C PHE A 297 8.53 -3.65 -22.72
N LEU A 298 8.85 -4.17 -21.52
CA LEU A 298 7.86 -4.60 -20.55
C LEU A 298 7.00 -3.43 -20.07
N THR A 299 7.60 -2.26 -19.86
CA THR A 299 6.89 -1.04 -19.48
C THR A 299 5.95 -0.60 -20.60
N GLN A 300 6.42 -0.56 -21.85
CA GLN A 300 5.60 -0.20 -23.01
C GLN A 300 4.45 -1.21 -23.21
N SER A 301 4.74 -2.50 -23.07
CA SER A 301 3.77 -3.59 -23.13
C SER A 301 2.70 -3.50 -22.05
N LEU A 302 3.08 -3.09 -20.84
CA LEU A 302 2.16 -2.84 -19.73
C LEU A 302 1.27 -1.64 -20.04
N THR A 303 1.86 -0.51 -20.44
CA THR A 303 1.12 0.71 -20.79
C THR A 303 0.13 0.48 -21.93
N ALA A 304 0.52 -0.23 -22.99
CA ALA A 304 -0.37 -0.56 -24.11
C ALA A 304 -1.56 -1.43 -23.67
N ARG A 305 -1.33 -2.40 -22.78
CA ARG A 305 -2.41 -3.24 -22.22
C ARG A 305 -3.32 -2.44 -21.29
N GLU A 306 -2.77 -1.55 -20.48
CA GLU A 306 -3.54 -0.64 -19.62
C GLU A 306 -4.43 0.29 -20.46
N GLN A 307 -3.89 0.87 -21.53
CA GLN A 307 -4.66 1.68 -22.48
C GLN A 307 -5.79 0.87 -23.12
N THR A 308 -5.49 -0.34 -23.61
CA THR A 308 -6.49 -1.23 -24.21
C THR A 308 -7.60 -1.60 -23.21
N PHE A 309 -7.25 -1.85 -21.95
CA PHE A 309 -8.22 -2.13 -20.89
C PHE A 309 -9.13 -0.92 -20.63
N THR A 310 -8.58 0.30 -20.59
CA THR A 310 -9.38 1.52 -20.43
C THR A 310 -10.31 1.79 -21.62
N THR A 311 -9.82 1.59 -22.85
CA THR A 311 -10.63 1.72 -24.07
C THR A 311 -11.76 0.70 -24.10
N ASN A 312 -11.47 -0.58 -23.83
CA ASN A 312 -12.49 -1.63 -23.83
C ASN A 312 -13.53 -1.44 -22.73
N LYS A 313 -13.16 -0.91 -21.56
CA LYS A 313 -14.12 -0.53 -20.51
C LYS A 313 -15.10 0.54 -21.01
N SER A 314 -14.59 1.57 -21.70
CA SER A 314 -15.43 2.60 -22.31
C SER A 314 -16.34 2.05 -23.43
N SER A 315 -15.83 1.10 -24.24
CA SER A 315 -16.61 0.48 -25.32
C SER A 315 -17.71 -0.45 -24.80
N PHE A 316 -17.47 -1.16 -23.70
CA PHE A 316 -18.47 -2.02 -23.06
C PHE A 316 -19.60 -1.20 -22.41
N GLU A 317 -19.26 -0.07 -21.79
CA GLU A 317 -20.26 0.90 -21.27
C GLU A 317 -21.09 1.54 -22.40
N LEU A 318 -20.48 1.83 -23.55
CA LEU A 318 -21.18 2.32 -24.74
C LEU A 318 -22.09 1.26 -25.38
N CYS A 319 -21.69 -0.01 -25.35
CA CYS A 319 -22.45 -1.11 -25.94
C CYS A 319 -23.67 -1.50 -25.07
N ASN A 320 -23.53 -1.46 -23.73
CA ASN A 320 -24.68 -1.63 -22.82
C ASN A 320 -25.72 -0.52 -22.98
N ARG A 321 -25.28 0.74 -23.14
CA ARG A 321 -26.21 1.87 -23.35
C ARG A 321 -26.98 1.78 -24.67
N ARG A 322 -26.47 1.05 -25.68
CA ARG A 322 -27.18 0.78 -26.95
C ARG A 322 -28.17 -0.40 -26.88
N GLN A 323 -28.07 -1.27 -25.88
CA GLN A 323 -29.01 -2.39 -25.71
C GLN A 323 -30.28 -1.94 -24.96
N GLU A 324 -30.16 -1.01 -24.02
CA GLU A 324 -31.31 -0.43 -23.28
C GLU A 324 -32.25 0.39 -24.17
N THR A 325 -31.77 0.97 -25.28
CA THR A 325 -32.62 1.74 -26.21
C THR A 325 -33.39 0.87 -27.20
N LYS A 326 -33.07 -0.43 -27.31
CA LYS A 326 -33.78 -1.38 -28.18
C LYS A 326 -34.86 -2.21 -27.47
N SER A 327 -34.89 -2.24 -26.14
CA SER A 327 -35.91 -3.00 -25.38
C SER A 327 -37.22 -2.23 -25.11
N ASN A 328 -37.30 -0.94 -25.49
CA ASN A 328 -38.45 -0.07 -25.19
C ASN A 328 -39.43 0.11 -26.37
N PHE A 329 -39.27 -0.63 -27.47
CA PHE A 329 -40.27 -0.63 -28.54
C PHE A 329 -40.88 -2.03 -28.69
N SER A 330 -42.21 -2.08 -28.57
CA SER A 330 -43.10 -3.24 -28.71
C SER A 330 -43.34 -4.07 -27.45
N ARG A 331 -44.45 -3.75 -26.77
CA ARG A 331 -45.62 -4.66 -26.62
C ARG A 331 -46.74 -3.94 -25.86
N GLU A 332 -47.74 -3.43 -26.59
CA GLU A 332 -49.07 -3.22 -26.00
C GLU A 332 -49.75 -4.59 -25.76
N PRO A 333 -50.43 -4.82 -24.62
CA PRO A 333 -51.16 -6.06 -24.38
C PRO A 333 -52.62 -5.97 -24.84
N ARG A 334 -53.03 -6.85 -25.76
CA ARG A 334 -54.45 -7.16 -26.02
C ARG A 334 -54.99 -8.10 -24.93
N SER A 335 -56.05 -7.65 -24.26
CA SER A 335 -56.83 -8.38 -23.26
C SER A 335 -57.78 -9.40 -23.90
N TYR A 336 -57.85 -10.62 -23.38
CA TYR A 336 -59.07 -11.45 -23.43
C TYR A 336 -59.20 -12.35 -22.20
N LYS A 337 -60.43 -12.34 -21.63
CA LYS A 337 -60.90 -13.04 -20.43
C LYS A 337 -61.10 -14.55 -20.69
N GLN A 338 -60.74 -15.40 -19.72
CA GLN A 338 -61.12 -16.81 -19.67
C GLN A 338 -62.50 -16.99 -19.03
N GLN A 339 -63.39 -17.72 -19.70
CA GLN A 339 -64.55 -18.37 -19.07
C GLN A 339 -64.48 -19.88 -19.33
N ASN A 340 -64.53 -20.63 -18.22
CA ASN A 340 -64.58 -22.08 -18.16
C ASN A 340 -65.90 -22.63 -18.73
N GLN A 341 -65.84 -23.76 -19.46
CA GLN A 341 -66.90 -24.78 -19.42
C GLN A 341 -66.40 -26.16 -19.90
N LYS A 342 -67.17 -27.17 -19.50
CA LYS A 342 -66.84 -28.57 -19.22
C LYS A 342 -66.79 -29.51 -20.44
N GLN A 343 -65.98 -30.57 -20.27
CA GLN A 343 -66.17 -31.99 -20.66
C GLN A 343 -66.40 -32.42 -22.13
N GLN A 344 -65.51 -33.33 -22.58
CA GLN A 344 -65.73 -34.69 -23.13
C GLN A 344 -64.83 -35.03 -24.35
N PRO A 345 -64.46 -36.32 -24.57
CA PRO A 345 -63.34 -36.68 -25.44
C PRO A 345 -63.70 -37.28 -26.82
N LYS A 346 -62.75 -37.15 -27.77
CA LYS A 346 -62.52 -37.90 -29.05
C LYS A 346 -63.48 -37.55 -30.22
N PRO A 347 -63.10 -37.70 -31.52
CA PRO A 347 -62.23 -38.76 -32.05
C PRO A 347 -61.18 -38.39 -33.15
N TYR A 348 -60.38 -39.42 -33.41
CA TYR A 348 -59.42 -39.66 -34.48
C TYR A 348 -59.99 -39.37 -35.89
N CYS A 349 -59.23 -38.69 -36.76
CA CYS A 349 -59.56 -38.63 -38.20
C CYS A 349 -58.32 -38.92 -39.07
N LYS A 350 -58.54 -39.80 -40.05
CA LYS A 350 -57.54 -40.52 -40.86
C LYS A 350 -56.93 -39.62 -41.93
N ARG A 351 -55.63 -39.78 -42.18
CA ARG A 351 -54.90 -39.15 -43.28
C ARG A 351 -55.01 -40.07 -44.51
N THR A 352 -55.76 -39.66 -45.52
CA THR A 352 -55.75 -40.28 -46.86
C THR A 352 -54.64 -39.65 -47.69
N THR A 353 -53.66 -40.46 -48.10
CA THR A 353 -52.70 -40.14 -49.16
C THR A 353 -53.20 -40.77 -50.45
N SER A 354 -53.59 -39.94 -51.42
CA SER A 354 -53.81 -40.34 -52.81
C SER A 354 -53.00 -39.41 -53.71
N GLY A 355 -51.99 -39.97 -54.35
CA GLY A 355 -51.16 -39.35 -55.37
C GLY A 355 -50.61 -40.43 -56.29
N THR A 356 -51.44 -40.86 -57.23
CA THR A 356 -51.15 -41.46 -58.55
C THR A 356 -50.17 -40.57 -59.34
N CYS A 357 -49.34 -41.02 -60.28
CA CYS A 357 -49.31 -42.21 -61.15
C CYS A 357 -47.87 -42.74 -61.29
#